data_AF-A0A6N8TXT3-F1
#
_entry.id   AF-A0A6N8TXT3-F1
#
_cell.length_a   1.000
_cell.length_b   1.000
_cell.length_c   1.000
_cell.angle_alpha   90.00
_cell.angle_beta   90.00
_cell.angle_gamma   90.00
#
_symmetry.space_group_name_H-M   'P 1'
#
loop_
_entity.id
_entity.type
_entity.pdbx_description
1 polymer ?
#
loop_
_entity_poly.entity_id
_entity_poly.type
_entity_poly.pdbx_seq_one_letter_code
_entity_poly.pdbx_strand_id
1 'polypeptide(L)'
;MSLRKYLLAGGLSSALLLGACNGNGDSEEESTDEETTEEETVEGESTEEETTEEESTDGSTESDEVAFSGEYGDYSITEFGQYTMEPEASEEEEETEEGAEEAGPTELVTIEFEFTNNSDVATSPQEAFGLDLAVRQIMEGGETTLENLTMDLPEDFEKSEEAAASSERIDSGETVTALVAYGPVDTELETVLQSRENPMAEEEIEPLDHTIEMSGSESTEEETTEEETTEDSEE
;
A
#
# COMPACT_ATOMS: atom_id res chain seq x y z
N MET A 1 -30.50 -9.43 41.26
CA MET A 1 -30.21 -8.19 42.01
C MET A 1 -28.69 -8.10 42.11
N SER A 2 -27.96 -7.07 41.70
CA SER A 2 -28.24 -5.65 41.51
C SER A 2 -27.18 -5.09 40.53
N LEU A 3 -27.60 -4.38 39.48
CA LEU A 3 -26.68 -3.59 38.64
C LEU A 3 -26.45 -2.23 39.30
N ARG A 4 -25.19 -1.87 39.50
CA ARG A 4 -24.81 -0.51 39.94
C ARG A 4 -24.63 0.39 38.72
N LYS A 5 -25.57 1.32 38.57
CA LYS A 5 -25.52 2.45 37.64
C LYS A 5 -24.48 3.45 38.15
N TYR A 6 -23.52 3.82 37.31
CA TYR A 6 -22.74 5.05 37.49
C TYR A 6 -23.19 6.05 36.42
N LEU A 7 -23.87 7.10 36.89
CA LEU A 7 -24.43 8.20 36.14
C LEU A 7 -23.87 9.46 36.80
N LEU A 8 -22.93 10.14 36.14
CA LEU A 8 -22.40 11.46 36.48
C LEU A 8 -21.79 11.99 35.18
N ALA A 9 -22.47 12.76 34.33
CA ALA A 9 -22.99 14.12 34.53
C ALA A 9 -21.87 15.12 34.89
N GLY A 10 -21.50 15.94 33.91
CA GLY A 10 -20.62 17.11 34.02
C GLY A 10 -19.57 17.09 32.91
N GLY A 11 -19.42 18.09 32.06
CA GLY A 11 -20.03 19.40 31.95
C GLY A 11 -19.27 20.15 30.86
N LEU A 12 -20.00 20.67 29.89
CA LEU A 12 -19.50 21.50 28.78
C LEU A 12 -18.72 22.71 29.34
N SER A 13 -17.50 22.96 28.87
CA SER A 13 -16.86 24.28 29.00
C SER A 13 -15.90 24.51 27.84
N SER A 14 -16.44 25.21 26.84
CA SER A 14 -15.70 25.87 25.77
C SER A 14 -14.80 26.97 26.35
N ALA A 15 -13.55 27.02 25.91
CA ALA A 15 -12.73 28.22 26.01
C ALA A 15 -11.98 28.42 24.68
N LEU A 16 -12.64 29.14 23.77
CA LEU A 16 -12.00 29.79 22.62
C LEU A 16 -11.15 30.96 23.16
N LEU A 17 -9.82 30.85 23.07
CA LEU A 17 -8.90 31.96 23.31
C LEU A 17 -8.49 32.56 21.95
N LEU A 18 -9.26 33.57 21.53
CA LEU A 18 -8.91 34.51 20.46
C LEU A 18 -7.91 35.53 20.99
N GLY A 19 -6.65 35.44 20.54
CA GLY A 19 -5.59 36.39 20.84
C GLY A 19 -5.20 37.23 19.61
N ALA A 20 -5.98 38.26 19.31
CA ALA A 20 -5.58 39.36 18.43
C ALA A 20 -5.99 40.67 19.10
N CYS A 21 -5.03 41.39 19.69
CA CYS A 21 -5.19 42.79 19.99
C CYS A 21 -3.84 43.51 19.87
N ASN A 22 -3.77 44.28 18.79
CA ASN A 22 -2.83 45.34 18.50
C ASN A 22 -2.95 46.46 19.56
N GLY A 23 -1.84 46.98 20.11
CA GLY A 23 -1.91 48.24 20.87
C GLY A 23 -0.80 48.56 21.88
N ASN A 24 0.29 49.15 21.37
CA ASN A 24 0.88 50.43 21.81
C ASN A 24 1.55 50.58 23.21
N GLY A 25 2.87 50.79 23.22
CA GLY A 25 3.65 51.42 24.31
C GLY A 25 5.12 50.99 24.30
N ASP A 26 5.97 51.53 23.42
CA ASP A 26 6.82 52.72 23.64
C ASP A 26 8.11 52.42 24.42
N SER A 27 9.23 52.29 23.69
CA SER A 27 10.56 52.76 24.09
C SER A 27 11.47 52.78 22.86
N GLU A 28 11.46 53.93 22.19
CA GLU A 28 12.59 54.70 21.63
C GLU A 28 13.96 53.99 21.51
N GLU A 29 14.50 53.91 20.29
CA GLU A 29 15.79 54.51 19.90
C GLU A 29 15.77 54.75 18.37
N GLU A 30 16.26 55.94 18.03
CA GLU A 30 16.19 56.70 16.79
C GLU A 30 17.28 56.30 15.78
N SER A 31 16.98 56.33 14.47
CA SER A 31 17.81 57.00 13.46
C SER A 31 17.08 57.06 12.11
N THR A 32 16.68 58.28 11.80
CA THR A 32 16.14 58.85 10.56
C THR A 32 17.19 58.90 9.45
N ASP A 33 16.78 58.69 8.19
CA ASP A 33 17.05 59.57 7.03
C ASP A 33 16.23 59.06 5.82
N GLU A 34 15.13 59.75 5.47
CA GLU A 34 14.96 60.62 4.28
C GLU A 34 15.04 59.85 2.93
N GLU A 35 13.88 59.54 2.34
CA GLU A 35 13.16 60.33 1.31
C GLU A 35 13.78 60.17 -0.09
N THR A 36 13.02 59.59 -1.04
CA THR A 36 12.54 60.27 -2.27
C THR A 36 11.95 59.24 -3.26
N THR A 37 10.69 59.50 -3.60
CA THR A 37 9.83 59.05 -4.71
C THR A 37 10.51 58.88 -6.07
N GLU A 38 10.01 57.94 -6.89
CA GLU A 38 9.47 58.22 -8.24
C GLU A 38 8.67 57.01 -8.80
N GLU A 39 7.49 57.34 -9.33
CA GLU A 39 6.56 56.49 -10.08
C GLU A 39 7.06 56.22 -11.51
N GLU A 40 6.78 55.05 -12.10
CA GLU A 40 6.32 54.97 -13.51
C GLU A 40 5.76 53.57 -13.89
N THR A 41 4.46 53.59 -14.23
CA THR A 41 3.75 52.91 -15.34
C THR A 41 3.70 51.38 -15.54
N VAL A 42 2.45 50.93 -15.36
CA VAL A 42 1.60 49.94 -16.05
C VAL A 42 1.89 49.64 -17.54
N GLU A 43 1.74 48.36 -17.93
CA GLU A 43 0.89 47.81 -19.02
C GLU A 43 1.54 46.59 -19.71
N GLY A 44 0.79 45.48 -19.74
CA GLY A 44 1.19 44.22 -20.37
C GLY A 44 0.14 43.12 -20.18
N GLU A 45 -1.09 43.41 -20.60
CA GLU A 45 -2.19 42.46 -20.80
C GLU A 45 -1.80 41.41 -21.86
N SER A 46 -1.97 40.12 -21.56
CA SER A 46 -2.40 39.08 -22.50
C SER A 46 -2.90 37.86 -21.73
N THR A 47 -4.22 37.81 -21.62
CA THR A 47 -5.04 36.62 -21.44
C THR A 47 -4.82 35.65 -22.59
N GLU A 48 -4.49 34.39 -22.32
CA GLU A 48 -4.90 33.26 -23.17
C GLU A 48 -5.36 32.10 -22.27
N GLU A 49 -6.63 31.77 -22.41
CA GLU A 49 -7.28 30.55 -21.95
C GLU A 49 -6.97 29.44 -22.97
N GLU A 50 -6.57 28.25 -22.53
CA GLU A 50 -6.79 26.98 -23.25
C GLU A 50 -6.69 25.86 -22.19
N THR A 51 -7.80 25.46 -21.55
CA THR A 51 -8.69 24.34 -21.93
C THR A 51 -7.97 23.09 -22.45
N THR A 52 -7.91 22.10 -21.57
CA THR A 52 -8.12 20.65 -21.79
C THR A 52 -7.94 20.15 -23.23
N GLU A 53 -6.88 19.36 -23.45
CA GLU A 53 -6.98 18.12 -24.23
C GLU A 53 -6.17 17.03 -23.52
N GLU A 54 -6.90 16.05 -23.03
CA GLU A 54 -6.37 14.73 -22.74
C GLU A 54 -6.00 14.09 -24.07
N GLU A 55 -4.77 13.64 -24.21
CA GLU A 55 -4.42 12.60 -25.19
C GLU A 55 -3.60 11.55 -24.47
N SER A 56 -4.31 10.60 -23.86
CA SER A 56 -3.83 9.24 -23.67
C SER A 56 -3.33 8.72 -25.02
N THR A 57 -2.02 8.54 -25.13
CA THR A 57 -1.38 7.69 -26.14
C THR A 57 -0.63 6.65 -25.32
N ASP A 58 -1.30 5.57 -24.90
CA ASP A 58 -1.43 4.31 -25.65
C ASP A 58 -0.12 3.93 -26.35
N GLY A 59 0.80 3.46 -25.51
CA GLY A 59 1.95 2.65 -25.88
C GLY A 59 1.95 1.39 -25.04
N SER A 60 0.78 0.76 -24.90
CA SER A 60 0.56 -0.47 -24.15
C SER A 60 1.45 -1.59 -24.69
N THR A 61 2.56 -1.80 -24.01
CA THR A 61 3.03 -3.17 -23.76
C THR A 61 2.13 -3.64 -22.62
N GLU A 62 1.22 -4.55 -22.90
CA GLU A 62 0.26 -5.11 -21.94
C GLU A 62 1.01 -5.86 -20.83
N SER A 63 1.55 -5.10 -19.88
CA SER A 63 1.68 -5.52 -18.50
C SER A 63 0.43 -4.99 -17.81
N ASP A 64 -0.42 -5.86 -17.27
CA ASP A 64 -1.58 -5.48 -16.47
C ASP A 64 -1.12 -4.69 -15.23
N GLU A 65 -0.90 -3.39 -15.39
CA GLU A 65 -0.54 -2.47 -14.31
C GLU A 65 -1.75 -2.34 -13.38
N VAL A 66 -1.60 -2.83 -12.14
CA VAL A 66 -2.65 -2.76 -11.11
C VAL A 66 -2.44 -1.47 -10.33
N ALA A 67 -3.38 -0.53 -10.45
CA ALA A 67 -3.34 0.72 -9.70
C ALA A 67 -4.37 0.71 -8.56
N PHE A 68 -4.01 1.25 -7.41
CA PHE A 68 -4.91 1.41 -6.26
C PHE A 68 -4.60 2.70 -5.49
N SER A 69 -5.65 3.43 -5.12
CA SER A 69 -5.55 4.65 -4.32
C SER A 69 -6.20 4.39 -2.97
N GLY A 70 -5.37 4.29 -1.93
CA GLY A 70 -5.76 4.02 -0.55
C GLY A 70 -5.77 5.27 0.33
N GLU A 71 -6.00 5.07 1.63
CA GLU A 71 -5.98 6.16 2.62
C GLU A 71 -4.54 6.62 2.91
N TYR A 72 -3.58 5.69 2.88
CA TYR A 72 -2.19 5.93 3.25
C TYR A 72 -1.28 6.14 2.03
N GLY A 73 -1.65 5.67 0.84
CA GLY A 73 -0.97 6.04 -0.39
C GLY A 73 -1.60 5.58 -1.68
N ASP A 74 -0.98 6.02 -2.78
CA ASP A 74 -1.25 5.52 -4.12
C ASP A 74 -0.21 4.45 -4.49
N TYR A 75 -0.69 3.37 -5.09
CA TYR A 75 0.08 2.20 -5.47
C TYR A 75 -0.06 1.97 -6.97
N SER A 76 1.06 1.87 -7.67
CA SER A 76 1.12 1.31 -9.03
C SER A 76 1.94 0.03 -8.98
N ILE A 77 1.28 -1.12 -9.08
CA ILE A 77 1.97 -2.42 -9.05
C ILE A 77 2.62 -2.67 -10.40
N THR A 78 3.95 -2.80 -10.38
CA THR A 78 4.77 -2.96 -11.57
C THR A 78 5.09 -4.42 -11.87
N GLU A 79 5.21 -5.26 -10.83
CA GLU A 79 5.54 -6.67 -11.00
C GLU A 79 5.03 -7.55 -9.85
N PHE A 80 4.47 -8.70 -10.21
CA PHE A 80 4.30 -9.84 -9.31
C PHE A 80 5.39 -10.89 -9.57
N GLY A 81 6.08 -11.30 -8.52
CA GLY A 81 7.14 -12.29 -8.58
C GLY A 81 6.95 -13.41 -7.57
N GLN A 82 7.76 -14.45 -7.73
CA GLN A 82 7.85 -15.56 -6.79
C GLN A 82 9.29 -15.75 -6.35
N TYR A 83 9.46 -16.10 -5.09
CA TYR A 83 10.77 -16.36 -4.53
C TYR A 83 10.72 -17.52 -3.55
N THR A 84 11.63 -18.47 -3.71
CA THR A 84 11.88 -19.55 -2.75
C THR A 84 12.99 -19.11 -1.81
N MET A 85 12.63 -18.86 -0.55
CA MET A 85 13.59 -18.58 0.51
C MET A 85 14.14 -19.89 1.06
N GLU A 86 15.45 -20.09 0.95
CA GLU A 86 16.12 -21.21 1.60
C GLU A 86 16.22 -20.97 3.12
N PRO A 87 16.11 -22.02 3.94
CA PRO A 87 16.31 -21.89 5.39
C PRO A 87 17.74 -21.43 5.66
N GLU A 88 17.93 -20.51 6.61
CA GLU A 88 19.27 -20.18 7.09
C GLU A 88 19.94 -21.46 7.60
N ALA A 89 21.10 -21.79 7.02
CA ALA A 89 21.88 -22.93 7.48
C ALA A 89 22.24 -22.67 8.94
N SER A 90 21.62 -23.41 9.86
CA SER A 90 21.97 -23.34 11.27
C SER A 90 23.44 -23.74 11.41
N GLU A 91 24.33 -22.76 11.60
CA GLU A 91 25.76 -23.00 11.83
C GLU A 91 26.04 -23.67 13.19
N GLU A 92 25.00 -23.95 13.97
CA GLU A 92 25.10 -24.69 15.22
C GLU A 92 24.54 -26.10 15.04
N GLU A 93 25.45 -27.04 14.73
CA GLU A 93 25.28 -28.46 15.07
C GLU A 93 25.26 -28.63 16.61
N GLU A 94 24.36 -27.97 17.32
CA GLU A 94 24.11 -28.19 18.74
C GLU A 94 22.91 -29.14 18.86
N GLU A 95 23.24 -30.44 18.96
CA GLU A 95 22.40 -31.53 19.45
C GLU A 95 20.91 -31.41 19.09
N THR A 96 20.57 -31.78 17.85
CA THR A 96 19.19 -32.02 17.45
C THR A 96 18.48 -32.90 18.49
N GLU A 97 17.51 -32.32 19.21
CA GLU A 97 16.48 -33.12 19.87
C GLU A 97 15.89 -34.05 18.80
N GLU A 98 15.88 -35.37 19.05
CA GLU A 98 15.25 -36.33 18.14
C GLU A 98 13.76 -35.98 17.96
N GLY A 99 13.46 -35.16 16.95
CA GLY A 99 12.10 -34.66 16.67
C GLY A 99 11.98 -33.22 16.18
N ALA A 100 13.05 -32.43 16.08
CA ALA A 100 12.99 -31.13 15.40
C ALA A 100 12.95 -31.36 13.87
N GLU A 101 11.84 -31.00 13.24
CA GLU A 101 11.73 -31.02 11.78
C GLU A 101 12.67 -29.95 11.21
N GLU A 102 13.51 -30.29 10.24
CA GLU A 102 14.34 -29.29 9.56
C GLU A 102 13.43 -28.30 8.85
N ALA A 103 13.69 -27.01 9.03
CA ALA A 103 12.96 -25.96 8.31
C ALA A 103 13.15 -26.18 6.80
N GLY A 104 12.05 -26.40 6.08
CA GLY A 104 12.06 -26.51 4.63
C GLY A 104 12.15 -25.14 3.94
N PRO A 105 12.33 -25.12 2.61
CA PRO A 105 12.21 -23.89 1.84
C PRO A 105 10.82 -23.26 2.03
N THR A 106 10.80 -21.93 2.01
CA THR A 106 9.57 -21.13 2.16
C THR A 106 9.26 -20.44 0.84
N GLU A 107 8.10 -20.75 0.25
CA GLU A 107 7.63 -20.09 -0.97
C GLU A 107 6.98 -18.74 -0.64
N LEU A 108 7.37 -17.70 -1.37
CA LEU A 108 6.91 -16.32 -1.18
C LEU A 108 6.40 -15.73 -2.50
N VAL A 109 5.45 -14.80 -2.39
CA VAL A 109 5.14 -13.83 -3.43
C VAL A 109 5.87 -12.54 -3.14
N THR A 110 6.45 -11.94 -4.18
CA THR A 110 7.01 -10.60 -4.15
C THR A 110 6.15 -9.66 -4.98
N ILE A 111 5.95 -8.44 -4.51
CA ILE A 111 5.17 -7.41 -5.19
C ILE A 111 6.03 -6.17 -5.27
N GLU A 112 6.43 -5.78 -6.48
CA GLU A 112 7.09 -4.51 -6.75
C GLU A 112 6.03 -3.47 -7.12
N PHE A 113 6.20 -2.25 -6.58
CA PHE A 113 5.25 -1.17 -6.81
C PHE A 113 5.92 0.20 -6.66
N GLU A 114 5.38 1.18 -7.39
CA GLU A 114 5.59 2.59 -7.08
C GLU A 114 4.58 3.03 -6.02
N PHE A 115 5.08 3.67 -4.97
CA PHE A 115 4.28 4.15 -3.84
C PHE A 115 4.40 5.67 -3.73
N THR A 116 3.26 6.36 -3.65
CA THR A 116 3.20 7.78 -3.29
C THR A 116 2.51 7.95 -1.94
N ASN A 117 3.18 8.61 -0.99
CA ASN A 117 2.65 8.80 0.36
C ASN A 117 1.55 9.88 0.39
N ASN A 118 0.31 9.48 0.67
CA ASN A 118 -0.83 10.39 0.80
C ASN A 118 -1.08 10.86 2.24
N SER A 119 -0.39 10.28 3.21
CA SER A 119 -0.57 10.64 4.61
C SER A 119 0.09 11.99 4.95
N ASP A 120 -0.40 12.64 6.01
CA ASP A 120 0.15 13.92 6.51
C ASP A 120 1.51 13.76 7.24
N VAL A 121 1.99 12.53 7.40
CA VAL A 121 3.20 12.21 8.15
C VAL A 121 4.13 11.34 7.31
N ALA A 122 5.42 11.35 7.65
CA ALA A 122 6.36 10.46 6.98
C ALA A 122 6.01 9.00 7.28
N THR A 123 5.77 8.20 6.25
CA THR A 123 5.26 6.82 6.35
C THR A 123 6.09 5.94 5.42
N SER A 124 6.36 4.70 5.82
CA SER A 124 7.09 3.78 4.95
C SER A 124 6.14 3.05 4.00
N PRO A 125 6.58 2.71 2.77
CA PRO A 125 5.75 1.98 1.81
C PRO A 125 5.17 0.69 2.39
N GLN A 126 5.96 -0.08 3.15
CA GLN A 126 5.51 -1.32 3.79
C GLN A 126 4.44 -1.08 4.85
N GLU A 127 4.57 -0.03 5.66
CA GLU A 127 3.58 0.30 6.69
C GLU A 127 2.25 0.69 6.03
N ALA A 128 2.29 1.58 5.04
CA ALA A 128 1.12 1.99 4.29
C ALA A 128 0.47 0.80 3.58
N PHE A 129 1.26 -0.02 2.86
CA PHE A 129 0.77 -1.21 2.18
C PHE A 129 0.06 -2.15 3.16
N GLY A 130 0.61 -2.38 4.35
CA GLY A 130 -0.02 -3.22 5.37
C GLY A 130 -1.29 -2.63 6.00
N LEU A 131 -1.57 -1.34 5.80
CA LEU A 131 -2.79 -0.67 6.27
C LEU A 131 -3.88 -0.64 5.19
N ASP A 132 -3.48 -0.40 3.95
CA ASP A 132 -4.38 -0.24 2.79
C ASP A 132 -4.67 -1.57 2.08
N LEU A 133 -3.69 -2.47 2.03
CA LEU A 133 -3.74 -3.69 1.23
C LEU A 133 -3.48 -4.94 2.08
N ALA A 134 -3.86 -6.10 1.54
CA ALA A 134 -3.58 -7.41 2.11
C ALA A 134 -3.34 -8.41 1.00
N VAL A 135 -2.32 -9.24 1.15
CA VAL A 135 -2.13 -10.44 0.32
C VAL A 135 -2.76 -11.62 1.04
N ARG A 136 -3.64 -12.35 0.34
CA ARG A 136 -4.41 -13.45 0.92
C ARG A 136 -4.39 -14.68 0.03
N GLN A 137 -4.56 -15.85 0.64
CA GLN A 137 -4.87 -17.08 -0.08
C GLN A 137 -6.33 -17.47 0.10
N ILE A 138 -6.96 -17.86 -1.00
CA ILE A 138 -8.34 -18.32 -1.04
C ILE A 138 -8.36 -19.82 -0.80
N MET A 139 -9.13 -20.25 0.20
CA MET A 139 -9.26 -21.65 0.61
C MET A 139 -10.73 -22.06 0.66
N GLU A 140 -11.01 -23.36 0.70
CA GLU A 140 -12.38 -23.83 0.84
C GLU A 140 -12.97 -23.34 2.18
N GLY A 141 -13.95 -22.43 2.10
CA GLY A 141 -14.65 -21.89 3.26
C GLY A 141 -14.08 -20.60 3.84
N GLY A 142 -13.11 -19.94 3.20
CA GLY A 142 -12.64 -18.62 3.60
C GLY A 142 -11.36 -18.15 2.93
N GLU A 143 -10.70 -17.20 3.56
CA GLU A 143 -9.44 -16.60 3.12
C GLU A 143 -8.47 -16.55 4.30
N THR A 144 -7.17 -16.65 4.04
CA THR A 144 -6.11 -16.46 5.04
C THR A 144 -5.18 -15.35 4.60
N THR A 145 -4.82 -14.44 5.52
CA THR A 145 -3.84 -13.39 5.25
C THR A 145 -2.43 -13.95 5.38
N LEU A 146 -1.57 -13.59 4.43
CA LEU A 146 -0.16 -13.98 4.44
C LEU A 146 0.66 -13.08 5.37
N GLU A 147 1.77 -13.61 5.89
CA GLU A 147 2.69 -12.85 6.73
C GLU A 147 3.64 -12.02 5.88
N ASN A 148 3.97 -10.81 6.33
CA ASN A 148 4.96 -9.98 5.66
C ASN A 148 6.37 -10.50 6.01
N LEU A 149 7.12 -10.90 5.00
CA LEU A 149 8.47 -11.45 5.10
C LEU A 149 9.48 -10.58 4.32
N THR A 150 9.12 -9.32 4.04
CA THR A 150 9.98 -8.38 3.29
C THR A 150 11.35 -8.21 3.96
N MET A 151 11.37 -8.11 5.29
CA MET A 151 12.61 -7.90 6.07
C MET A 151 13.43 -9.19 6.25
N ASP A 152 12.83 -10.34 5.95
CA ASP A 152 13.48 -11.64 6.05
C ASP A 152 14.14 -12.05 4.72
N LEU A 153 13.90 -11.30 3.63
CA LEU A 153 14.57 -11.51 2.35
C LEU A 153 16.09 -11.43 2.51
N PRO A 154 16.86 -12.34 1.88
CA PRO A 154 18.31 -12.32 1.97
C PRO A 154 18.90 -11.10 1.27
N GLU A 155 20.05 -10.62 1.76
CA GLU A 155 20.71 -9.42 1.22
C GLU A 155 21.16 -9.58 -0.25
N ASP A 156 21.41 -10.82 -0.70
CA ASP A 156 21.76 -11.14 -2.09
C ASP A 156 20.57 -11.33 -3.04
N PHE A 157 19.34 -11.13 -2.55
CA PHE A 157 18.15 -11.08 -3.40
C PHE A 157 18.29 -9.98 -4.47
N GLU A 158 17.85 -10.27 -5.70
CA GLU A 158 18.05 -9.39 -6.87
C GLU A 158 17.50 -7.97 -6.66
N LYS A 159 16.40 -7.83 -5.90
CA LYS A 159 15.71 -6.57 -5.60
C LYS A 159 15.84 -6.17 -4.12
N SER A 160 17.02 -6.39 -3.53
CA SER A 160 17.26 -6.07 -2.11
C SER A 160 17.27 -4.57 -1.83
N GLU A 161 17.56 -3.72 -2.83
CA GLU A 161 17.49 -2.26 -2.70
C GLU A 161 16.02 -1.79 -2.54
N GLU A 162 15.11 -2.32 -3.36
CA GLU A 162 13.67 -2.05 -3.31
C GLU A 162 13.03 -2.61 -2.04
N ALA A 163 13.46 -3.80 -1.61
CA ALA A 163 13.02 -4.38 -0.33
C ALA A 163 13.46 -3.51 0.87
N ALA A 164 14.67 -2.97 0.84
CA ALA A 164 15.15 -2.05 1.87
C ALA A 164 14.35 -0.72 1.85
N ALA A 165 14.09 -0.17 0.65
CA ALA A 165 13.32 1.05 0.46
C ALA A 165 11.90 0.95 1.07
N SER A 166 11.30 -0.23 1.07
CA SER A 166 9.99 -0.49 1.68
C SER A 166 9.91 -0.15 3.17
N SER A 167 11.04 -0.16 3.90
CA SER A 167 11.10 0.23 5.31
C SER A 167 11.45 1.70 5.54
N GLU A 168 11.92 2.40 4.51
CA GLU A 168 12.31 3.79 4.63
C GLU A 168 11.07 4.69 4.71
N ARG A 169 11.07 5.65 5.64
CA ARG A 169 9.96 6.59 5.78
C ARG A 169 10.17 7.72 4.78
N ILE A 170 9.19 7.91 3.92
CA ILE A 170 9.19 8.99 2.93
C ILE A 170 8.21 10.09 3.34
N ASP A 171 8.53 11.33 2.99
CA ASP A 171 7.68 12.48 3.30
C ASP A 171 6.37 12.45 2.51
N SER A 172 5.39 13.26 2.94
CA SER A 172 4.09 13.39 2.26
C SER A 172 4.27 13.88 0.81
N GLY A 173 3.62 13.22 -0.14
CA GLY A 173 3.70 13.49 -1.58
C GLY A 173 4.98 13.02 -2.26
N GLU A 174 5.89 12.35 -1.55
CA GLU A 174 7.06 11.71 -2.15
C GLU A 174 6.67 10.35 -2.76
N THR A 175 7.34 10.01 -3.87
CA THR A 175 7.15 8.74 -4.59
C THR A 175 8.44 7.92 -4.59
N VAL A 176 8.34 6.62 -4.33
CA VAL A 176 9.46 5.68 -4.32
C VAL A 176 9.04 4.32 -4.89
N THR A 177 9.97 3.61 -5.53
CA THR A 177 9.79 2.19 -5.88
C THR A 177 10.15 1.31 -4.70
N ALA A 178 9.26 0.39 -4.34
CA ALA A 178 9.37 -0.47 -3.18
C ALA A 178 8.99 -1.91 -3.54
N LEU A 179 9.45 -2.86 -2.73
CA LEU A 179 9.10 -4.27 -2.85
C LEU A 179 8.65 -4.86 -1.53
N VAL A 180 7.52 -5.57 -1.52
CA VAL A 180 7.06 -6.35 -0.37
C VAL A 180 7.06 -7.84 -0.68
N ALA A 181 7.37 -8.66 0.32
CA ALA A 181 7.27 -10.12 0.22
C ALA A 181 6.27 -10.67 1.23
N TYR A 182 5.46 -11.63 0.79
CA TYR A 182 4.43 -12.27 1.59
C TYR A 182 4.47 -13.79 1.45
N GLY A 183 4.33 -14.49 2.57
CA GLY A 183 4.24 -15.96 2.60
C GLY A 183 4.12 -16.49 4.04
N PRO A 184 4.35 -17.79 4.27
CA PRO A 184 4.49 -18.85 3.26
C PRO A 184 3.25 -18.95 2.35
N VAL A 185 3.48 -19.22 1.07
CA VAL A 185 2.43 -19.42 0.05
C VAL A 185 2.21 -20.92 -0.18
N ASP A 186 0.97 -21.37 -0.14
CA ASP A 186 0.55 -22.63 -0.73
C ASP A 186 0.31 -22.45 -2.24
N THR A 187 1.14 -23.05 -3.09
CA THR A 187 1.09 -22.87 -4.55
C THR A 187 -0.09 -23.58 -5.22
N GLU A 188 -0.82 -24.43 -4.48
CA GLU A 188 -2.06 -25.05 -4.95
C GLU A 188 -3.28 -24.13 -4.75
N LEU A 189 -3.14 -23.04 -3.99
CA LEU A 189 -4.21 -22.10 -3.68
C LEU A 189 -4.08 -20.80 -4.49
N GLU A 190 -5.23 -20.22 -4.84
CA GLU A 190 -5.28 -18.89 -5.44
C GLU A 190 -4.80 -17.85 -4.43
N THR A 191 -3.92 -16.96 -4.87
CA THR A 191 -3.42 -15.84 -4.07
C THR A 191 -3.92 -14.54 -4.67
N VAL A 192 -4.43 -13.65 -3.83
CA VAL A 192 -5.06 -12.39 -4.23
C VAL A 192 -4.46 -11.21 -3.49
N LEU A 193 -4.38 -10.06 -4.17
CA LEU A 193 -4.12 -8.76 -3.60
C LEU A 193 -5.46 -8.03 -3.42
N GLN A 194 -5.77 -7.66 -2.19
CA GLN A 194 -7.04 -7.04 -1.84
C GLN A 194 -6.87 -5.76 -1.04
N SER A 195 -7.76 -4.78 -1.29
CA SER A 195 -7.90 -3.62 -0.42
C SER A 195 -8.49 -4.00 0.93
N ARG A 196 -8.04 -3.34 1.99
CA ARG A 196 -8.61 -3.46 3.32
C ARG A 196 -9.80 -2.53 3.48
N GLU A 197 -10.90 -3.06 3.98
CA GLU A 197 -12.05 -2.24 4.37
C GLU A 197 -11.72 -1.51 5.67
N ASN A 198 -11.64 -0.17 5.62
CA ASN A 198 -11.59 0.66 6.81
C ASN A 198 -13.02 1.15 7.16
N PRO A 199 -13.69 0.59 8.19
CA PRO A 199 -15.04 1.01 8.57
C PRO A 199 -15.11 2.42 9.17
N MET A 200 -13.95 3.06 9.40
CA MET A 200 -13.83 4.42 9.92
C MET A 200 -13.38 5.43 8.85
N ALA A 201 -13.12 5.00 7.61
CA ALA A 201 -12.75 5.91 6.54
C ALA A 201 -13.86 6.93 6.31
N GLU A 202 -13.47 8.19 6.12
CA GLU A 202 -14.42 9.27 5.86
C GLU A 202 -14.99 9.21 4.44
N GLU A 203 -14.22 8.62 3.51
CA GLU A 203 -14.56 8.46 2.10
C GLU A 203 -14.62 6.97 1.71
N GLU A 204 -15.58 6.61 0.87
CA GLU A 204 -15.66 5.27 0.29
C GLU A 204 -14.59 5.13 -0.80
N ILE A 205 -13.60 4.29 -0.56
CA ILE A 205 -12.58 3.89 -1.54
C ILE A 205 -13.08 2.76 -2.43
N GLU A 206 -12.68 2.74 -3.70
CA GLU A 206 -13.00 1.65 -4.61
C GLU A 206 -12.25 0.38 -4.17
N PRO A 207 -12.93 -0.76 -3.95
CA PRO A 207 -12.24 -1.95 -3.48
C PRO A 207 -11.35 -2.54 -4.59
N LEU A 208 -10.16 -2.98 -4.20
CA LEU A 208 -9.28 -3.79 -5.03
C LEU A 208 -9.45 -5.26 -4.68
N ASP A 209 -9.56 -6.10 -5.70
CA ASP A 209 -9.51 -7.57 -5.60
C ASP A 209 -8.87 -8.11 -6.89
N HIS A 210 -7.57 -8.44 -6.82
CA HIS A 210 -6.76 -8.85 -7.97
C HIS A 210 -6.10 -10.21 -7.72
N THR A 211 -6.29 -11.17 -8.63
CA THR A 211 -5.64 -12.48 -8.57
C THR A 211 -4.18 -12.39 -9.02
N ILE A 212 -3.26 -12.83 -8.16
CA ILE A 212 -1.83 -12.91 -8.47
C ILE A 212 -1.55 -14.22 -9.21
N GLU A 213 -1.24 -14.13 -10.50
CA GLU A 213 -0.93 -15.30 -11.31
C GLU A 213 0.40 -15.92 -10.90
N MET A 214 0.35 -17.19 -10.46
CA MET A 214 1.52 -17.94 -10.06
C MET A 214 2.00 -18.85 -11.18
N SER A 215 3.32 -18.95 -11.39
CA SER A 215 3.96 -19.92 -12.27
C SER A 215 3.78 -21.36 -11.73
N GLY A 216 2.56 -21.88 -11.80
CA GLY A 216 2.16 -23.17 -11.25
C GLY A 216 0.65 -23.31 -11.02
N SER A 217 -0.08 -22.21 -10.92
CA SER A 217 -1.53 -22.16 -10.75
C SER A 217 -2.28 -22.17 -12.09
N GLU A 218 -1.85 -22.99 -13.06
CA GLU A 218 -2.73 -23.29 -14.19
C GLU A 218 -3.93 -24.07 -13.60
N SER A 219 -4.99 -23.33 -13.32
CA SER A 219 -6.30 -23.89 -13.00
C SER A 219 -6.59 -24.92 -14.06
N THR A 220 -6.57 -26.20 -13.67
CA THR A 220 -7.12 -27.25 -14.51
C THR A 220 -8.61 -26.95 -14.57
N GLU A 221 -9.01 -26.18 -15.58
CA GLU A 221 -10.38 -26.16 -16.04
C GLU A 221 -10.65 -27.61 -16.42
N GLU A 222 -11.27 -28.37 -15.50
CA GLU A 222 -11.85 -29.66 -15.83
C GLU A 222 -12.91 -29.36 -16.88
N GLU A 223 -12.53 -29.43 -18.15
CA GLU A 223 -13.42 -29.49 -19.28
C GLU A 223 -14.27 -30.74 -19.08
N THR A 224 -15.38 -30.60 -18.35
CA THR A 224 -16.42 -31.62 -18.24
C THR A 224 -17.03 -31.77 -19.62
N THR A 225 -16.33 -32.47 -20.49
CA THR A 225 -16.89 -32.99 -21.73
C THR A 225 -17.90 -34.04 -21.29
N GLU A 226 -19.16 -33.65 -21.26
CA GLU A 226 -20.29 -34.55 -21.15
C GLU A 226 -20.16 -35.58 -22.30
N GLU A 227 -19.70 -36.79 -22.00
CA GLU A 227 -19.82 -37.91 -22.91
C GLU A 227 -21.31 -38.25 -23.07
N GLU A 228 -21.97 -37.60 -24.02
CA GLU A 228 -23.29 -37.99 -24.49
C GLU A 228 -23.15 -39.31 -25.27
N THR A 229 -23.20 -40.42 -24.53
CA THR A 229 -23.33 -41.77 -25.08
C THR A 229 -24.75 -41.96 -25.62
N THR A 230 -24.95 -41.62 -26.88
CA THR A 230 -26.16 -42.01 -27.63
C THR A 230 -25.81 -43.07 -28.67
N GLU A 231 -25.47 -44.27 -28.19
CA GLU A 231 -25.64 -45.50 -28.98
C GLU A 231 -27.08 -45.98 -28.81
N ASP A 232 -27.91 -45.88 -29.85
CA ASP A 232 -28.86 -46.97 -30.13
C ASP A 232 -29.20 -47.03 -31.64
N SER A 233 -28.47 -47.93 -32.29
CA SER A 233 -28.97 -49.04 -33.12
C SER A 233 -29.91 -48.76 -34.29
N GLU A 234 -29.36 -49.01 -35.47
CA GLU A 234 -30.05 -49.38 -36.71
C GLU A 234 -31.05 -50.54 -36.52
N GLU A 235 -32.31 -50.38 -36.93
CA GLU A 235 -33.10 -51.38 -37.68
C GLU A 235 -34.22 -50.71 -38.50
#